data_AF-A0A924RN90-F1
#
_entry.id   AF-A0A924RN90-F1
#
_cell.length_a   1.000
_cell.length_b   1.000
_cell.length_c   1.000
_cell.angle_alpha   90.00
_cell.angle_beta   90.00
_cell.angle_gamma   90.00
#
_symmetry.space_group_name_H-M   'P 1'
#
loop_
_entity.id
_entity.type
_entity.pdbx_description
1 polymer ?
#
loop_
_entity_poly.entity_id
_entity_poly.type
_entity_poly.pdbx_seq_one_letter_code
_entity_poly.pdbx_strand_id
1 'polypeptide(L)'
;MEFSRKAKAFFKDKGISQREIATKIGEGEVYVSKQLNKKEPSPKFLNQLANNYPNFDLNEMLRTDEVLNIVAEEREEYKLRSIILINEIEERFKELKKIVSPK
;
A
#
# COMPACT_ATOMS: atom_id res chain seq x y z
N MET A 1 7.24 11.28 -15.73
CA MET A 1 6.51 12.39 -15.09
C MET A 1 5.14 11.95 -14.56
N GLU A 2 4.46 11.00 -15.21
CA GLU A 2 3.19 10.43 -14.73
C GLU A 2 3.21 9.89 -13.29
N PHE A 3 4.18 9.04 -12.94
CA PHE A 3 4.32 8.55 -11.56
C PHE A 3 4.42 9.71 -10.55
N SER A 4 5.33 10.67 -10.79
CA SER A 4 5.55 11.82 -9.90
C SER A 4 4.26 12.59 -9.65
N ARG A 5 3.48 12.82 -10.72
CA ARG A 5 2.20 13.53 -10.65
C ARG A 5 1.19 12.75 -9.82
N LYS A 6 0.99 11.46 -10.12
CA LYS A 6 0.03 10.57 -9.44
C LYS A 6 0.38 10.39 -7.96
N ALA A 7 1.64 10.09 -7.65
CA ALA A 7 2.10 9.90 -6.29
C ALA A 7 1.96 11.19 -5.45
N LYS A 8 2.32 12.35 -6.00
CA LYS A 8 2.14 13.64 -5.29
C LYS A 8 0.66 13.96 -5.07
N ALA A 9 -0.20 13.70 -6.05
CA ALA A 9 -1.64 13.90 -5.91
C ALA A 9 -2.21 13.00 -4.79
N PHE A 10 -1.84 11.72 -4.78
CA PHE A 10 -2.24 10.76 -3.74
C PHE A 10 -1.86 11.23 -2.32
N PHE A 11 -0.62 11.67 -2.12
CA PHE A 11 -0.19 12.11 -0.79
C PHE A 11 -0.82 13.46 -0.40
N LYS A 12 -1.00 14.36 -1.37
CA LYS A 12 -1.66 15.66 -1.14
C LYS A 12 -3.12 15.49 -0.73
N ASP A 13 -3.87 14.62 -1.40
CA ASP A 13 -5.27 14.34 -1.09
C ASP A 13 -5.46 13.80 0.35
N LYS A 14 -4.46 13.05 0.83
CA LYS A 14 -4.43 12.50 2.19
C LYS A 14 -3.80 13.42 3.23
N GLY A 15 -3.40 14.64 2.84
CA GLY A 15 -2.72 15.57 3.73
C GLY A 15 -1.34 15.11 4.22
N ILE A 16 -0.71 14.14 3.54
CA ILE A 16 0.56 13.54 3.95
C ILE A 16 1.72 14.36 3.40
N SER A 17 2.56 14.89 4.29
CA SER A 17 3.77 15.62 3.95
C SER A 17 4.94 14.69 3.59
N GLN A 18 5.93 15.19 2.83
CA GLN A 18 7.13 14.42 2.50
C GLN A 18 7.94 14.01 3.73
N ARG A 19 7.89 14.81 4.80
CA ARG A 19 8.51 14.51 6.09
C ARG A 19 7.85 13.31 6.79
N GLU A 20 6.53 13.22 6.72
CA GLU A 20 5.81 12.06 7.25
C GLU A 20 6.11 10.81 6.42
N ILE A 21 6.19 10.93 5.09
CA ILE A 21 6.60 9.83 4.21
C ILE A 21 7.99 9.33 4.61
N ALA A 22 8.96 10.23 4.70
CA ALA A 22 10.33 9.95 5.10
C ALA A 22 10.39 9.21 6.45
N THR A 23 9.66 9.73 7.44
CA THR A 23 9.58 9.12 8.78
C THR A 23 8.94 7.73 8.73
N LYS A 24 7.85 7.57 7.97
CA LYS A 24 7.11 6.31 7.88
C LYS A 24 7.91 5.20 7.21
N ILE A 25 8.67 5.53 6.16
CA ILE A 25 9.45 4.54 5.40
C ILE A 25 10.90 4.38 5.90
N GLY A 26 11.32 5.17 6.89
CA GLY A 26 12.66 5.12 7.47
C GLY A 26 13.77 5.65 6.56
N GLU A 27 13.47 6.66 5.73
CA GLU A 27 14.40 7.26 4.78
C GLU A 27 14.51 8.78 5.00
N GLY A 28 15.53 9.42 4.45
CA GLY A 28 15.68 10.88 4.53
C GLY A 28 14.71 11.65 3.62
N GLU A 29 14.31 12.86 4.02
CA GLU A 29 13.42 13.72 3.21
C GLU A 29 13.98 14.01 1.81
N VAL A 30 15.31 14.22 1.70
CA VAL A 30 15.98 14.42 0.41
C VAL A 30 15.86 13.19 -0.49
N TYR A 31 15.95 11.99 0.08
CA TYR A 31 15.76 10.75 -0.67
C TYR A 31 14.32 10.63 -1.17
N VAL A 32 13.34 10.87 -0.30
CA VAL A 32 11.92 10.84 -0.66
C VAL A 32 11.61 11.85 -1.76
N SER A 33 12.04 13.10 -1.60
CA SER A 33 11.87 14.15 -2.61
C SER A 33 12.49 13.74 -3.95
N LYS A 34 13.71 13.20 -3.94
CA LYS A 34 14.38 12.72 -5.14
C LYS A 34 13.59 11.59 -5.82
N GLN A 35 13.08 10.63 -5.07
CA GLN A 35 12.31 9.51 -5.63
C GLN A 35 10.94 9.94 -6.15
N LEU A 36 10.23 10.80 -5.43
CA LEU A 36 8.94 11.34 -5.86
C LEU A 36 9.05 12.19 -7.13
N ASN A 37 10.22 12.75 -7.43
CA ASN A 37 10.46 13.55 -8.64
C ASN A 37 11.04 12.75 -9.81
N LYS A 38 11.45 11.49 -9.61
CA LYS A 38 12.00 10.66 -10.68
C LYS A 38 10.92 10.20 -11.66
N LYS A 39 11.31 10.04 -12.93
CA LYS A 39 10.49 9.34 -13.93
C LYS A 39 10.31 7.88 -13.54
N GLU A 40 11.39 7.26 -13.07
CA GLU A 40 11.46 5.87 -12.65
C GLU A 40 12.01 5.82 -11.21
N PRO A 41 11.13 5.76 -10.21
CA PRO A 41 11.54 5.56 -8.83
C PRO A 41 12.16 4.18 -8.64
N SER A 42 13.07 4.04 -7.66
CA SER A 42 13.70 2.74 -7.39
C SER A 42 12.69 1.70 -6.88
N PRO A 43 12.83 0.41 -7.24
CA PRO A 43 11.97 -0.66 -6.72
C PRO A 43 11.90 -0.71 -5.19
N LYS A 44 13.01 -0.42 -4.49
CA LYS A 44 13.05 -0.31 -3.02
C LYS A 44 12.02 0.70 -2.50
N PHE A 45 12.02 1.90 -3.07
CA PHE A 45 11.10 2.98 -2.71
C PHE A 45 9.64 2.59 -2.98
N LEU A 46 9.36 1.97 -4.13
CA LEU A 46 8.03 1.50 -4.47
C LEU A 46 7.50 0.47 -3.47
N ASN A 47 8.33 -0.51 -3.11
CA ASN A 47 7.99 -1.51 -2.10
C ASN A 47 7.79 -0.89 -0.71
N GLN A 48 8.63 0.07 -0.33
CA GLN A 48 8.46 0.82 0.92
C GLN A 48 7.11 1.55 0.96
N LEU A 49 6.69 2.18 -0.15
CA LEU A 49 5.38 2.83 -0.21
C LEU A 49 4.24 1.82 -0.12
N ALA A 50 4.25 0.75 -0.92
CA ALA A 50 3.20 -0.27 -0.93
C ALA A 50 3.06 -1.06 0.40
N ASN A 51 4.14 -1.12 1.18
CA ASN A 51 4.12 -1.76 2.50
C ASN A 51 3.63 -0.83 3.61
N ASN A 52 3.91 0.47 3.51
CA ASN A 52 3.55 1.43 4.55
C ASN A 52 2.23 2.17 4.28
N TYR A 53 1.74 2.13 3.04
CA TYR A 53 0.51 2.76 2.61
C TYR A 53 -0.36 1.70 1.90
N PRO A 54 -1.28 1.03 2.61
CA PRO A 54 -2.10 -0.06 2.06
C PRO A 54 -2.90 0.34 0.82
N ASN A 55 -3.30 1.60 0.75
CA ASN A 55 -4.11 2.13 -0.35
C ASN A 55 -3.24 2.69 -1.49
N PHE A 56 -1.91 2.54 -1.42
CA PHE A 56 -0.99 2.96 -2.48
C PHE A 56 -0.85 1.84 -3.51
N ASP A 57 -1.68 1.88 -4.54
CA ASP A 57 -1.68 0.88 -5.62
C ASP A 57 -0.55 1.16 -6.63
N LEU A 58 0.43 0.25 -6.68
CA LEU A 58 1.54 0.35 -7.62
C LEU A 58 1.09 0.28 -9.08
N ASN A 59 0.03 -0.48 -9.38
CA ASN A 59 -0.48 -0.58 -10.75
C ASN A 59 -1.02 0.77 -11.22
N GLU A 60 -1.84 1.43 -10.40
CA GLU A 60 -2.36 2.77 -10.70
C GLU A 60 -1.23 3.80 -10.88
N MET A 61 -0.24 3.76 -9.97
CA MET A 61 0.85 4.74 -9.93
C MET A 61 1.84 4.59 -11.07
N LEU A 62 2.08 3.35 -11.54
CA LEU A 62 3.03 3.06 -12.63
C LEU A 62 2.37 2.95 -14.00
N ARG A 63 1.04 2.82 -14.07
CA ARG A 63 0.30 2.76 -15.34
C ARG A 63 0.58 3.99 -16.19
N THR A 64 1.04 3.74 -17.41
CA THR A 64 1.04 4.70 -18.52
C THR A 64 -0.23 4.49 -19.35
N ASP A 65 -0.78 5.55 -19.93
CA ASP A 65 -2.06 5.51 -20.64
C ASP A 65 -2.04 4.67 -21.94
N GLU A 66 -0.89 4.09 -22.30
CA GLU A 66 -0.68 3.28 -23.51
C GLU A 66 -1.03 1.78 -23.35
N VAL A 67 -1.40 1.31 -22.15
CA VAL A 67 -1.69 -0.13 -21.93
C VAL A 67 -3.15 -0.46 -22.23
N LEU A 68 -3.39 -0.95 -23.45
CA LEU A 68 -4.71 -1.26 -24.03
C LEU A 68 -5.41 -2.53 -23.52
N ASN A 69 -4.75 -3.39 -22.73
CA ASN A 69 -5.28 -4.71 -22.35
C ASN A 69 -5.18 -4.96 -20.84
N ILE A 70 -6.11 -4.40 -20.05
CA ILE A 70 -6.24 -4.75 -18.63
C ILE A 70 -7.73 -4.92 -18.30
N VAL A 71 -8.08 -6.04 -17.67
CA VAL A 71 -9.42 -6.29 -17.12
C VAL A 71 -9.61 -5.38 -15.91
N ALA A 72 -10.63 -4.50 -15.96
CA ALA A 72 -10.99 -3.65 -14.83
C ALA A 72 -11.82 -4.46 -13.82
N GLU A 73 -11.15 -5.19 -12.93
CA GLU A 73 -11.81 -5.85 -11.80
C GLU A 73 -12.11 -4.82 -10.69
N GLU A 74 -13.19 -5.06 -9.94
CA GLU A 74 -13.48 -4.28 -8.74
C GLU A 74 -12.35 -4.46 -7.72
N ARG A 75 -11.91 -3.36 -7.12
CA ARG A 75 -10.78 -3.33 -6.17
C ARG A 75 -11.08 -4.20 -4.95
N GLU A 76 -10.63 -5.44 -4.93
CA GLU A 76 -10.49 -6.17 -3.67
C GLU A 76 -9.19 -5.74 -2.99
N GLU A 77 -9.28 -5.15 -1.80
CA GLU A 77 -8.12 -4.86 -0.95
C GLU A 77 -7.51 -6.19 -0.45
N TYR A 78 -6.70 -6.82 -1.30
CA TYR A 78 -6.22 -8.19 -1.11
C TYR A 78 -5.50 -8.40 0.23
N LYS A 79 -4.77 -7.38 0.72
CA LYS A 79 -4.11 -7.43 2.04
C LYS A 79 -5.11 -7.33 3.21
N LEU A 80 -6.19 -6.56 3.07
CA LEU A 80 -7.23 -6.46 4.10
C LEU A 80 -8.03 -7.75 4.19
N ARG A 81 -8.30 -8.40 3.05
CA ARG A 81 -8.96 -9.71 3.01
C ARG A 81 -8.17 -10.77 3.77
N SER A 82 -6.85 -10.83 3.61
CA SER A 82 -6.01 -11.75 4.38
C SER A 82 -6.03 -11.47 5.89
N ILE A 83 -6.01 -10.20 6.31
CA ILE A 83 -6.10 -9.81 7.73
C ILE A 83 -7.46 -10.18 8.32
N ILE A 84 -8.54 -9.93 7.58
CA ILE A 84 -9.90 -10.31 7.97
C ILE A 84 -10.00 -11.82 8.16
N LEU A 85 -9.46 -12.61 7.21
CA LEU A 85 -9.43 -14.07 7.30
C LEU A 85 -8.62 -14.57 8.50
N ILE A 86 -7.48 -13.95 8.81
CA ILE A 86 -6.68 -14.30 9.99
C ILE A 86 -7.49 -14.06 11.27
N ASN A 87 -8.13 -12.90 11.39
CA ASN A 87 -8.95 -12.58 12.57
C ASN A 87 -10.12 -13.56 12.73
N GLU A 88 -10.79 -13.91 11.62
CA GLU A 88 -11.88 -14.88 11.64
C GLU A 88 -11.42 -16.27 12.09
N ILE A 89 -10.24 -16.72 11.61
CA ILE A 89 -9.64 -18.00 12.04
C ILE A 89 -9.32 -17.97 13.55
N GLU A 90 -8.75 -16.87 14.05
CA GLU A 90 -8.42 -16.73 15.47
C GLU A 90 -9.66 -16.76 16.37
N GLU A 91 -10.75 -16.09 15.97
CA GLU A 91 -12.02 -16.14 16.68
C GLU A 91 -12.60 -17.55 16.73
N ARG A 92 -12.66 -18.24 15.59
CA ARG A 92 -13.12 -19.63 15.51
C ARG A 92 -12.27 -20.57 16.36
N PHE A 93 -10.96 -20.39 16.37
CA PHE A 93 -10.07 -21.19 17.19
C PHE A 93 -10.29 -20.95 18.70
N LYS A 94 -10.60 -19.72 19.09
CA LYS A 94 -10.97 -19.36 20.48
C LYS A 94 -12.31 -19.99 20.89
N GLU A 95 -13.29 -20.01 19.99
CA GLU A 95 -14.57 -20.72 20.22
C GLU A 95 -14.33 -22.21 20.43
N LEU A 96 -13.55 -22.85 19.55
CA LEU A 96 -13.21 -24.26 19.67
C LEU A 96 -12.52 -24.56 21.01
N LYS A 97 -11.54 -23.76 21.42
CA LYS A 97 -10.88 -23.93 22.73
C LYS A 97 -11.86 -23.90 23.91
N LYS A 98 -12.91 -23.07 23.85
CA LYS A 98 -13.95 -23.06 24.90
C LYS A 98 -14.77 -24.36 24.93
N ILE A 99 -14.96 -25.00 23.78
CA ILE A 99 -15.68 -26.27 23.65
C ILE A 99 -14.81 -27.43 24.11
N VAL A 100 -13.53 -27.46 23.74
CA VAL A 100 -12.62 -28.58 24.03
C VAL A 100 -11.93 -28.46 25.40
N SER A 101 -11.97 -27.31 26.06
CA SER A 101 -11.53 -27.13 27.46
C SER A 101 -12.70 -26.79 28.38
N PRO A 102 -13.66 -27.71 28.58
CA PRO A 102 -14.59 -27.58 29.69
C PRO A 102 -13.78 -27.67 30.99
N LYS A 103 -14.10 -26.82 31.97
CA LYS A 103 -13.61 -26.97 33.34
C LYS A 103 -13.89 -28.37 33.88
#